data_AF-A0A2E3UXU3-F1
#
_entry.id   AF-A0A2E3UXU3-F1
#
_cell.length_a   1.000
_cell.length_b   1.000
_cell.length_c   1.000
_cell.angle_alpha   90.00
_cell.angle_beta   90.00
_cell.angle_gamma   90.00
#
_symmetry.space_group_name_H-M   'P 1'
#
loop_
_entity.id
_entity.type
_entity.pdbx_description
1 polymer ?
#
loop_
_entity_poly.entity_id
_entity_poly.type
_entity_poly.pdbx_seq_one_letter_code
_entity_poly.pdbx_strand_id
1 'polypeptide(L)'
;MDKFRDKTRDNLYDNLINLGINCRLAKRKIVEEKLFNSWYQRSLGIIEINENTPIKYINILKKDGGKDNPPRWWHYFAVPSEKIRSNEELLDIQTTRKKNFPIFGKVKEIIWKPNSIGKSLAENFTNDNEINNLAFEIGDIRVQSLHDNFSGYAIEIEPKGRKIGSRGNLNLTINHWNTINKMAHLCLDLD
;
A
#
# COMPACT_ATOMS: atom_id res chain seq x y z
N MET A 1 6.94 -28.90 6.00
CA MET A 1 5.73 -28.19 6.49
C MET A 1 5.39 -26.91 5.70
N ASP A 2 5.98 -26.64 4.53
CA ASP A 2 5.98 -25.29 3.92
C ASP A 2 5.10 -25.12 2.64
N LYS A 3 4.29 -26.13 2.27
CA LYS A 3 3.49 -26.08 1.02
C LYS A 3 2.19 -25.26 1.12
N PHE A 4 1.72 -24.95 2.33
CA PHE A 4 0.46 -24.23 2.56
C PHE A 4 0.64 -22.81 3.11
N ARG A 5 1.88 -22.38 3.33
CA ARG A 5 2.18 -21.04 3.81
C ARG A 5 1.95 -20.03 2.69
N ASP A 6 1.28 -18.93 3.02
CA ASP A 6 1.12 -17.82 2.10
C ASP A 6 2.48 -17.16 1.84
N LYS A 7 2.90 -17.14 0.57
CA LYS A 7 4.21 -16.63 0.14
C LYS A 7 4.18 -15.17 -0.32
N THR A 8 3.06 -14.46 -0.15
CA THR A 8 2.91 -13.09 -0.66
C THR A 8 4.02 -12.15 -0.18
N ARG A 9 4.39 -12.24 1.11
CA ARG A 9 5.51 -11.47 1.66
C ARG A 9 6.85 -11.84 1.01
N ASP A 10 7.14 -13.14 0.90
CA ASP A 10 8.39 -13.65 0.35
C ASP A 10 8.52 -13.27 -1.14
N ASN A 11 7.44 -13.37 -1.91
CA ASN A 11 7.40 -12.95 -3.31
C ASN A 11 7.66 -11.45 -3.47
N LEU A 12 7.08 -10.60 -2.61
CA LEU A 12 7.36 -9.16 -2.65
C LEU A 12 8.81 -8.88 -2.25
N TYR A 13 9.34 -9.56 -1.23
CA TYR A 13 10.74 -9.45 -0.84
C TYR A 13 11.68 -9.80 -2.00
N ASP A 14 11.47 -10.95 -2.64
CA ASP A 14 12.27 -11.35 -3.81
C ASP A 14 12.14 -10.35 -4.96
N ASN A 15 10.94 -9.80 -5.18
CA ASN A 15 10.74 -8.73 -6.16
C ASN A 15 11.54 -7.48 -5.83
N LEU A 16 11.55 -7.00 -4.58
CA LEU A 16 12.33 -5.84 -4.15
C LEU A 16 13.85 -6.07 -4.31
N ILE A 17 14.35 -7.24 -3.91
CA ILE A 17 15.75 -7.62 -4.10
C ILE A 17 16.12 -7.63 -5.59
N ASN A 18 15.26 -8.16 -6.46
CA ASN A 18 15.49 -8.17 -7.91
C ASN A 18 15.48 -6.76 -8.53
N LEU A 19 14.83 -5.79 -7.89
CA LEU A 19 14.89 -4.38 -8.27
C LEU A 19 16.15 -3.68 -7.75
N GLY A 20 16.98 -4.35 -6.96
CA GLY A 20 18.18 -3.80 -6.33
C GLY A 20 17.92 -3.08 -5.01
N ILE A 21 16.72 -3.23 -4.42
CA ILE A 21 16.34 -2.53 -3.18
C ILE A 21 16.93 -3.28 -1.98
N ASN A 22 17.73 -2.59 -1.17
CA ASN A 22 18.28 -3.15 0.06
C ASN A 22 17.18 -3.31 1.13
N CYS A 23 16.75 -4.53 1.38
CA CYS A 23 15.70 -4.85 2.34
C CYS A 23 15.95 -6.18 3.06
N ARG A 24 15.24 -6.44 4.16
CA ARG A 24 15.30 -7.73 4.88
C ARG A 24 13.93 -8.15 5.41
N LEU A 25 13.73 -9.45 5.54
CA LEU A 25 12.55 -10.00 6.22
C LEU A 25 12.70 -9.84 7.74
N ALA A 26 11.76 -9.13 8.37
CA ALA A 26 11.73 -8.98 9.81
C ALA A 26 11.36 -10.29 10.51
N LYS A 27 11.74 -10.41 11.79
CA LYS A 27 11.24 -11.48 12.67
C LYS A 27 9.72 -11.32 12.83
N ARG A 28 9.01 -12.45 12.93
CA ARG A 28 7.54 -12.46 13.08
C ARG A 28 7.12 -12.02 14.48
N LYS A 29 5.87 -11.54 14.61
CA LYS A 29 5.22 -11.14 15.88
C LYS A 29 5.81 -9.87 16.53
N ILE A 30 6.40 -8.99 15.74
CA ILE A 30 6.82 -7.66 16.22
C ILE A 30 5.60 -6.73 16.33
N VAL A 31 5.71 -5.66 17.14
CA VAL A 31 4.58 -4.77 17.47
C VAL A 31 4.06 -4.07 16.21
N GLU A 32 4.96 -3.75 15.30
CA GLU A 32 4.73 -3.06 14.04
C GLU A 32 3.80 -3.85 13.11
N GLU A 33 3.74 -5.18 13.26
CA GLU A 33 2.80 -6.03 12.50
C GLU A 33 1.33 -5.72 12.84
N LYS A 34 1.07 -5.13 14.02
CA LYS A 34 -0.27 -4.82 14.52
C LYS A 34 -0.77 -3.41 14.17
N LEU A 35 0.12 -2.50 13.76
CA LEU A 35 -0.20 -1.07 13.57
C LEU A 35 -1.31 -0.80 12.53
N PHE A 36 -1.50 -1.73 11.59
CA PHE A 36 -2.43 -1.57 10.48
C PHE A 36 -3.63 -2.53 10.54
N ASN A 37 -3.69 -3.39 11.57
CA ASN A 37 -4.53 -4.57 11.51
C ASN A 37 -5.96 -4.27 12.01
N SER A 38 -6.93 -4.27 11.10
CA SER A 38 -8.33 -4.46 11.52
C SER A 38 -8.51 -5.85 12.14
N TRP A 39 -9.48 -6.01 13.05
CA TRP A 39 -9.73 -7.27 13.78
C TRP A 39 -9.94 -8.50 12.88
N TYR A 40 -10.30 -8.32 11.61
CA TYR A 40 -10.54 -9.38 10.62
C TYR A 40 -9.35 -9.65 9.67
N GLN A 41 -8.24 -8.94 9.83
CA GLN A 41 -7.02 -9.11 9.04
C GLN A 41 -5.95 -9.83 9.88
N ARG A 42 -4.99 -10.46 9.20
CA ARG A 42 -3.77 -10.99 9.81
C ARG A 42 -2.55 -10.52 9.03
N SER A 43 -1.49 -10.14 9.74
CA SER A 43 -0.21 -9.82 9.12
C SER A 43 0.50 -11.09 8.64
N LEU A 44 1.02 -11.06 7.40
CA LEU A 44 1.96 -12.04 6.85
C LEU A 44 3.42 -11.69 7.15
N GLY A 45 3.66 -10.48 7.69
CA GLY A 45 4.92 -10.02 8.24
C GLY A 45 5.45 -8.78 7.56
N ILE A 46 6.57 -8.31 8.11
CA ILE A 46 7.19 -7.07 7.68
C ILE A 46 8.44 -7.35 6.84
N ILE A 47 8.62 -6.52 5.81
CA ILE A 47 9.85 -6.33 5.07
C ILE A 47 10.42 -4.98 5.50
N GLU A 48 11.60 -4.96 6.11
CA GLU A 48 12.30 -3.73 6.49
C GLU A 48 13.10 -3.21 5.30
N ILE A 49 13.04 -1.90 5.06
CA ILE A 49 13.78 -1.22 3.99
C ILE A 49 15.03 -0.59 4.61
N ASN A 50 16.20 -1.01 4.16
CA ASN A 50 17.51 -0.57 4.65
C ASN A 50 18.15 0.45 3.70
N GLU A 51 17.33 1.35 3.16
CA GLU A 51 17.74 2.41 2.26
C GLU A 51 17.42 3.78 2.84
N ASN A 52 18.09 4.81 2.32
CA ASN A 52 17.77 6.19 2.66
C ASN A 52 16.55 6.67 1.87
N THR A 53 15.40 6.05 2.12
CA THR A 53 14.10 6.41 1.55
C THR A 53 13.10 6.75 2.66
N PRO A 54 12.02 7.49 2.36
CA PRO A 54 10.95 7.76 3.31
C PRO A 54 10.27 6.49 3.85
N ILE A 55 10.20 5.44 3.04
CA ILE A 55 9.52 4.19 3.38
C ILE A 55 10.47 3.34 4.22
N LYS A 56 10.11 3.07 5.48
CA LYS A 56 10.96 2.29 6.40
C LYS A 56 10.65 0.81 6.41
N TYR A 57 9.41 0.44 6.16
CA TYR A 57 9.03 -0.96 6.09
C TYR A 57 7.72 -1.17 5.33
N ILE A 58 7.48 -2.41 4.92
CA ILE A 58 6.25 -2.83 4.25
C ILE A 58 5.61 -3.96 5.06
N ASN A 59 4.38 -3.78 5.51
CA ASN A 59 3.59 -4.83 6.15
C ASN A 59 2.56 -5.39 5.16
N ILE A 60 2.48 -6.71 5.05
CA ILE A 60 1.49 -7.37 4.21
C ILE A 60 0.37 -7.88 5.11
N LEU A 61 -0.85 -7.37 4.93
CA LEU A 61 -2.04 -7.88 5.60
C LEU A 61 -2.86 -8.77 4.68
N LYS A 62 -3.53 -9.75 5.26
CA LYS A 62 -4.45 -10.64 4.56
C LYS A 62 -5.77 -10.77 5.31
N LYS A 63 -6.86 -10.77 4.56
CA LYS A 63 -8.16 -11.30 4.98
C LYS A 63 -8.39 -12.63 4.28
N ASP A 64 -8.59 -13.68 5.06
CA ASP A 64 -8.90 -14.99 4.49
C ASP A 64 -10.28 -14.98 3.81
N GLY A 65 -10.42 -15.77 2.75
CA GLY A 65 -11.66 -15.86 1.99
C GLY A 65 -12.74 -16.66 2.73
N GLY A 66 -13.99 -16.36 2.45
CA GLY A 66 -15.15 -17.16 2.84
C GLY A 66 -15.81 -17.83 1.64
N LYS A 67 -16.98 -18.43 1.86
CA LYS A 67 -17.78 -19.10 0.81
C LYS A 67 -18.05 -18.19 -0.40
N ASP A 68 -18.45 -16.94 -0.12
CA ASP A 68 -18.90 -15.99 -1.15
C ASP A 68 -17.93 -14.80 -1.33
N ASN A 69 -16.83 -14.78 -0.58
CA ASN A 69 -15.88 -13.67 -0.58
C ASN A 69 -14.46 -14.18 -0.82
N PRO A 70 -13.79 -13.78 -1.91
CA PRO A 70 -12.41 -14.18 -2.14
C PRO A 70 -11.48 -13.58 -1.07
N PRO A 71 -10.34 -14.22 -0.79
CA PRO A 71 -9.31 -13.63 0.05
C PRO A 71 -8.80 -12.30 -0.54
N ARG A 72 -8.38 -11.39 0.34
CA ARG A 72 -7.86 -10.06 0.00
C ARG A 72 -6.53 -9.80 0.71
N TRP A 73 -5.69 -9.00 0.09
CA TRP A 73 -4.38 -8.65 0.61
C TRP A 73 -4.14 -7.15 0.44
N TRP A 74 -3.41 -6.57 1.39
CA TRP A 74 -3.03 -5.17 1.40
C TRP A 74 -1.55 -5.05 1.71
N HIS A 75 -0.86 -4.15 1.01
CA HIS A 75 0.55 -3.86 1.19
C HIS A 75 0.65 -2.44 1.75
N TYR A 76 1.05 -2.34 3.01
CA TYR A 76 1.18 -1.08 3.73
C TYR A 76 2.64 -0.65 3.71
N PHE A 77 2.94 0.39 2.94
CA PHE A 77 4.23 1.04 2.93
C PHE A 77 4.22 2.12 4.01
N ALA A 78 4.99 1.89 5.08
CA ALA A 78 5.03 2.76 6.24
C ALA A 78 6.02 3.91 6.03
N VAL A 79 5.54 5.13 6.21
CA VAL A 79 6.28 6.39 6.04
C VAL A 79 6.24 7.14 7.38
N PRO A 80 7.21 6.91 8.28
CA PRO A 80 7.23 7.56 9.58
C PRO A 80 7.42 9.08 9.45
N SER A 81 6.82 9.82 10.38
CA SER A 81 7.00 11.26 10.54
C SER A 81 7.14 11.59 12.03
N GLU A 82 7.90 12.64 12.34
CA GLU A 82 8.00 13.19 13.68
C GLU A 82 6.75 14.02 14.06
N LYS A 83 5.92 14.40 13.09
CA LYS A 83 4.70 15.17 13.33
C LYS A 83 3.61 14.32 13.94
N ILE A 84 3.28 14.63 15.20
CA ILE A 84 2.16 14.04 15.92
C ILE A 84 0.87 14.74 15.47
N ARG A 85 -0.10 13.97 14.98
CA ARG A 85 -1.41 14.45 14.54
C ARG A 85 -2.49 14.08 15.53
N SER A 86 -3.45 14.98 15.74
CA SER A 86 -4.68 14.65 16.45
C SER A 86 -5.64 13.86 15.55
N ASN A 87 -6.64 13.23 16.16
CA ASN A 87 -7.68 12.49 15.44
C ASN A 87 -8.47 13.35 14.43
N GLU A 88 -8.62 14.64 14.71
CA GLU A 88 -9.36 15.61 13.88
C GLU A 88 -8.56 16.02 12.63
N GLU A 89 -7.25 15.75 12.62
CA GLU A 89 -6.31 16.11 11.56
C GLU A 89 -5.88 14.91 10.71
N LEU A 90 -6.59 13.77 10.84
CA LEU A 90 -6.25 12.59 10.07
C LEU A 90 -6.59 12.78 8.60
N LEU A 91 -5.57 12.68 7.75
CA LEU A 91 -5.67 12.65 6.31
C LEU A 91 -6.07 11.25 5.84
N ASP A 92 -7.00 11.19 4.88
CA ASP A 92 -7.36 9.97 4.17
C ASP A 92 -7.71 10.29 2.72
N ILE A 93 -7.11 9.54 1.78
CA ILE A 93 -7.35 9.65 0.35
C ILE A 93 -7.36 8.26 -0.24
N GLN A 94 -8.42 7.91 -0.97
CA GLN A 94 -8.53 6.62 -1.63
C GLN A 94 -8.86 6.76 -3.12
N THR A 95 -8.23 5.95 -3.97
CA THR A 95 -8.58 5.87 -5.38
C THR A 95 -9.92 5.16 -5.59
N THR A 96 -10.74 5.67 -6.50
CA THR A 96 -11.84 4.92 -7.14
C THR A 96 -11.55 4.81 -8.64
N ARG A 97 -11.59 3.59 -9.15
CA ARG A 97 -11.27 3.30 -10.56
C ARG A 97 -12.54 3.24 -11.39
N LYS A 98 -12.73 4.19 -12.31
CA LYS A 98 -13.88 4.23 -13.21
C LYS A 98 -13.58 3.38 -14.46
N LYS A 99 -14.45 2.41 -14.75
CA LYS A 99 -14.30 1.48 -15.88
C LYS A 99 -15.15 1.93 -17.08
N ASN A 100 -14.71 1.59 -18.28
CA ASN A 100 -15.56 1.72 -19.46
C ASN A 100 -16.73 0.72 -19.37
N PHE A 101 -17.93 1.20 -19.68
CA PHE A 101 -19.11 0.40 -19.98
C PHE A 101 -19.36 0.52 -21.49
N PRO A 102 -19.69 -0.54 -22.26
CA PRO A 102 -20.03 -1.92 -21.86
C PRO A 102 -18.85 -2.93 -21.91
N ILE A 103 -17.62 -2.50 -22.23
CA ILE A 103 -16.46 -3.41 -22.29
C ILE A 103 -15.86 -3.60 -20.89
N PHE A 104 -16.26 -4.68 -20.23
CA PHE A 104 -15.72 -5.10 -18.93
C PHE A 104 -14.18 -5.20 -18.99
N GLY A 105 -13.48 -4.30 -18.28
CA GLY A 105 -12.09 -4.52 -17.87
C GLY A 105 -11.11 -3.36 -18.03
N LYS A 106 -11.33 -2.42 -18.96
CA LYS A 106 -10.42 -1.26 -19.13
C LYS A 106 -10.82 -0.14 -18.17
N VAL A 107 -9.91 0.24 -17.28
CA VAL A 107 -10.08 1.43 -16.45
C VAL A 107 -9.85 2.64 -17.34
N LYS A 108 -10.76 3.61 -17.25
CA LYS A 108 -10.76 4.86 -18.01
C LYS A 108 -10.06 5.97 -17.23
N GLU A 109 -10.27 5.98 -15.92
CA GLU A 109 -9.98 7.12 -15.07
C GLU A 109 -9.73 6.66 -13.63
N ILE A 110 -8.78 7.31 -12.97
CA ILE A 110 -8.53 7.21 -11.53
C ILE A 110 -9.10 8.47 -10.89
N ILE A 111 -9.95 8.31 -9.89
CA ILE A 111 -10.51 9.41 -9.12
C ILE A 111 -9.98 9.30 -7.70
N TRP A 112 -9.25 10.31 -7.23
CA TRP A 112 -8.81 10.38 -5.84
C TRP A 112 -9.93 10.98 -4.98
N LYS A 113 -10.36 10.25 -3.95
CA LYS A 113 -11.41 10.67 -3.02
C LYS A 113 -10.79 11.01 -1.67
N PRO A 114 -10.57 12.29 -1.37
CA PRO A 114 -10.08 12.72 -0.07
C PRO A 114 -11.21 12.88 0.95
N ASN A 115 -10.86 12.83 2.23
CA ASN A 115 -11.65 13.48 3.27
C ASN A 115 -11.43 15.02 3.26
N SER A 116 -11.91 15.75 4.27
CA SER A 116 -11.74 17.20 4.34
C SER A 116 -10.28 17.65 4.38
N ILE A 117 -9.41 16.89 5.06
CA ILE A 117 -7.99 17.20 5.27
C ILE A 117 -7.16 16.86 4.03
N GLY A 118 -7.45 15.74 3.37
CA GLY A 118 -6.66 15.22 2.25
C GLY A 118 -6.83 15.94 0.91
N LYS A 119 -7.59 17.03 0.82
CA LYS A 119 -7.96 17.66 -0.46
C LYS A 119 -6.75 18.11 -1.29
N SER A 120 -5.84 18.86 -0.68
CA SER A 120 -4.67 19.40 -1.39
C SER A 120 -3.74 18.28 -1.89
N LEU A 121 -3.48 17.26 -1.08
CA LEU A 121 -2.68 16.11 -1.49
C LEU A 121 -3.38 15.28 -2.60
N ALA A 122 -4.71 15.16 -2.56
CA ALA A 122 -5.47 14.50 -3.62
C ALA A 122 -5.43 15.28 -4.94
N GLU A 123 -5.41 16.61 -4.91
CA GLU A 123 -5.20 17.45 -6.09
C GLU A 123 -3.80 17.23 -6.68
N ASN A 124 -2.76 17.17 -5.83
CA ASN A 124 -1.40 16.83 -6.26
C ASN A 124 -1.36 15.46 -6.95
N PHE A 125 -2.00 14.43 -6.37
CA PHE A 125 -2.06 13.09 -6.96
C PHE A 125 -2.88 13.08 -8.26
N THR A 126 -3.97 13.84 -8.33
CA THR A 126 -4.81 13.93 -9.53
C THR A 126 -4.07 14.56 -10.70
N ASN A 127 -3.22 15.55 -10.44
CA ASN A 127 -2.43 16.25 -11.47
C ASN A 127 -1.13 15.53 -11.85
N ASP A 128 -0.80 14.41 -11.19
CA ASP A 128 0.44 13.66 -11.42
C ASP A 128 0.20 12.40 -12.26
N ASN A 129 0.68 12.41 -13.51
CA ASN A 129 0.49 11.30 -14.44
C ASN A 129 1.14 10.00 -13.98
N GLU A 130 2.30 10.05 -13.31
CA GLU A 130 2.99 8.85 -12.84
C GLU A 130 2.22 8.19 -11.71
N ILE A 131 1.72 8.97 -10.75
CA ILE A 131 0.90 8.50 -9.62
C ILE A 131 -0.42 7.89 -10.12
N ASN A 132 -1.07 8.54 -11.09
CA ASN A 132 -2.28 7.97 -11.70
C ASN A 132 -1.99 6.66 -12.45
N ASN A 133 -0.90 6.61 -13.23
CA ASN A 133 -0.49 5.40 -13.94
C ASN A 133 -0.14 4.25 -12.98
N LEU A 134 0.48 4.54 -11.84
CA LEU A 134 0.72 3.57 -10.78
C LEU A 134 -0.60 2.88 -10.36
N ALA A 135 -1.63 3.64 -9.99
CA ALA A 135 -2.94 3.10 -9.63
C ALA A 135 -3.63 2.33 -10.79
N PHE A 136 -3.45 2.81 -12.03
CA PHE A 136 -3.92 2.08 -13.22
C PHE A 136 -3.34 0.68 -13.32
N GLU A 137 -2.06 0.51 -12.99
CA GLU A 137 -1.30 -0.72 -13.14
C GLU A 137 -1.48 -1.63 -11.94
N ILE A 138 -1.15 -1.17 -10.72
CA ILE A 138 -0.95 -2.07 -9.58
C ILE A 138 -2.22 -2.40 -8.79
N GLY A 139 -3.14 -1.44 -8.61
CA GLY A 139 -4.20 -1.65 -7.61
C GLY A 139 -5.01 -0.41 -7.29
N ASP A 140 -5.95 -0.57 -6.37
CA ASP A 140 -6.49 0.58 -5.65
C ASP A 140 -5.44 1.02 -4.62
N ILE A 141 -5.25 2.33 -4.48
CA ILE A 141 -4.29 2.94 -3.57
C ILE A 141 -5.05 3.78 -2.56
N ARG A 142 -4.65 3.70 -1.29
CA ARG A 142 -5.10 4.59 -0.22
C ARG A 142 -3.91 5.18 0.49
N VAL A 143 -3.97 6.47 0.80
CA VAL A 143 -3.00 7.17 1.64
C VAL A 143 -3.71 7.65 2.87
N GLN A 144 -3.22 7.26 4.04
CA GLN A 144 -3.79 7.68 5.32
C GLN A 144 -2.68 8.10 6.27
N SER A 145 -2.90 9.19 7.01
CA SER A 145 -2.06 9.49 8.17
C SER A 145 -2.45 8.58 9.33
N LEU A 146 -1.47 8.25 10.16
CA LEU A 146 -1.64 7.46 11.36
C LEU A 146 -1.21 8.27 12.59
N HIS A 147 -1.80 7.91 13.73
CA HIS A 147 -1.51 8.47 15.03
C HIS A 147 -1.32 7.34 16.07
N ASP A 148 -1.02 7.71 17.31
CA ASP A 148 -0.71 6.82 18.45
C ASP A 148 0.65 6.10 18.32
N ASN A 149 0.62 4.77 18.23
CA ASN A 149 1.82 3.91 18.26
C ASN A 149 2.68 4.02 16.98
N PHE A 150 2.23 4.79 16.00
CA PHE A 150 2.97 5.16 14.80
C PHE A 150 2.53 6.55 14.38
N SER A 151 3.50 7.47 14.26
CA SER A 151 3.27 8.81 13.71
C SER A 151 3.82 8.86 12.29
N GLY A 152 3.00 9.33 11.36
CA GLY A 152 3.33 9.40 9.94
C GLY A 152 2.19 8.96 9.03
N TYR A 153 2.53 8.28 7.95
CA TYR A 153 1.60 7.88 6.91
C TYR A 153 1.74 6.41 6.53
N ALA A 154 0.69 5.87 5.95
CA ALA A 154 0.75 4.64 5.18
C ALA A 154 0.18 4.84 3.78
N ILE A 155 0.93 4.32 2.82
CA ILE A 155 0.46 4.09 1.46
C ILE A 155 0.03 2.62 1.41
N GLU A 156 -1.27 2.39 1.37
CA GLU A 156 -1.90 1.08 1.24
C GLU A 156 -2.14 0.77 -0.23
N ILE A 157 -1.65 -0.36 -0.71
CA ILE A 157 -1.93 -0.89 -2.04
C ILE A 157 -2.72 -2.19 -1.91
N GLU A 158 -3.90 -2.22 -2.53
CA GLU A 158 -4.67 -3.43 -2.75
C GLU A 158 -4.46 -3.93 -4.19
N PRO A 159 -3.65 -5.00 -4.40
CA PRO A 159 -3.28 -5.40 -5.75
C PRO A 159 -4.45 -5.97 -6.54
N LYS A 160 -4.42 -5.73 -7.86
CA LYS A 160 -5.32 -6.38 -8.81
C LYS A 160 -4.97 -7.85 -9.01
N GLY A 161 -5.78 -8.76 -8.47
CA GLY A 161 -5.69 -10.19 -8.81
C GLY A 161 -6.65 -10.60 -9.92
N ARG A 162 -6.19 -10.73 -11.18
CA ARG A 162 -7.00 -11.27 -12.29
C ARG A 162 -7.14 -12.80 -12.24
N LYS A 163 -6.18 -13.52 -11.65
CA LYS A 163 -6.18 -14.98 -11.51
C LYS A 163 -6.17 -15.37 -10.03
N ILE A 164 -6.91 -16.42 -9.67
CA ILE A 164 -7.08 -16.88 -8.28
C ILE A 164 -5.72 -17.11 -7.58
N GLY A 165 -4.72 -17.64 -8.27
CA GLY A 165 -3.37 -17.90 -7.74
C GLY A 165 -2.40 -16.71 -7.71
N SER A 166 -2.78 -15.55 -8.26
CA SER A 166 -1.99 -14.31 -8.21
C SER A 166 -2.66 -13.22 -7.38
N ARG A 167 -3.78 -13.53 -6.71
CA ARG A 167 -4.45 -12.57 -5.83
C ARG A 167 -3.52 -12.30 -4.65
N GLY A 168 -3.21 -11.02 -4.45
CA GLY A 168 -2.32 -10.55 -3.39
C GLY A 168 -0.87 -10.37 -3.77
N ASN A 169 -0.35 -10.97 -4.85
CA ASN A 169 1.03 -10.66 -5.25
C ASN A 169 1.11 -9.23 -5.80
N LEU A 170 1.97 -8.41 -5.21
CA LEU A 170 2.36 -7.11 -5.71
C LEU A 170 3.72 -7.24 -6.40
N ASN A 171 3.73 -7.18 -7.73
CA ASN A 171 4.96 -7.19 -8.52
C ASN A 171 5.27 -5.77 -8.96
N LEU A 172 6.25 -5.15 -8.33
CA LEU A 172 6.70 -3.80 -8.63
C LEU A 172 7.76 -3.82 -9.74
N THR A 173 7.74 -2.77 -10.54
CA THR A 173 8.88 -2.32 -11.35
C THR A 173 9.65 -1.25 -10.59
N ILE A 174 10.85 -0.89 -11.07
CA ILE A 174 11.62 0.22 -10.48
C ILE A 174 10.85 1.54 -10.56
N ASN A 175 10.10 1.77 -11.65
CA ASN A 175 9.25 2.94 -11.80
C ASN A 175 8.14 2.96 -10.75
N HIS A 176 7.52 1.80 -10.45
CA HIS A 176 6.52 1.72 -9.38
C HIS A 176 7.12 2.09 -8.03
N TRP A 177 8.30 1.54 -7.70
CA TRP A 177 9.00 1.87 -6.46
C TRP A 177 9.31 3.36 -6.34
N ASN A 178 9.82 3.96 -7.41
CA ASN A 178 10.13 5.39 -7.46
C ASN A 178 8.87 6.25 -7.28
N THR A 179 7.75 5.89 -7.93
CA THR A 179 6.48 6.60 -7.78
C THR A 179 5.89 6.45 -6.37
N ILE A 180 6.00 5.28 -5.73
CA ILE A 180 5.55 5.11 -4.33
C ILE A 180 6.40 5.99 -3.39
N ASN A 181 7.71 6.09 -3.62
CA ASN A 181 8.57 7.01 -2.85
C ASN A 181 8.25 8.48 -3.11
N LYS A 182 7.92 8.85 -4.34
CA LYS A 182 7.42 10.19 -4.69
C LYS A 182 6.14 10.53 -3.90
N MET A 183 5.19 9.59 -3.84
CA MET A 183 3.99 9.74 -3.01
C MET A 183 4.35 9.89 -1.52
N ALA A 184 5.32 9.15 -1.02
CA ALA A 184 5.77 9.24 0.36
C ALA A 184 6.38 10.60 0.69
N HIS A 185 7.20 11.17 -0.21
CA HIS A 185 7.70 12.53 -0.07
C HIS A 185 6.58 13.57 -0.04
N LEU A 186 5.61 13.48 -0.96
CA LEU A 186 4.45 14.39 -0.96
C LEU A 186 3.63 14.31 0.34
N CYS A 187 3.64 13.16 1.03
CA CYS A 187 3.02 13.06 2.36
C CYS A 187 3.85 13.83 3.40
N LEU A 188 5.17 13.65 3.41
CA LEU A 188 6.06 14.33 4.34
C LEU A 188 6.13 15.84 4.12
N ASP A 189 5.92 16.33 2.89
CA ASP A 189 5.86 17.77 2.60
C ASP A 189 4.67 18.48 3.27
N LEU A 190 3.70 17.74 3.81
CA LEU A 190 2.59 18.27 4.61
C LEU A 190 2.96 18.45 6.10
N ASP A 191 4.14 17.99 6.50
CA ASP A 191 4.60 18.05 7.89
C ASP A 191 5.17 19.41 8.26
#